data_AF-A0A133UK69-F1
#
_entry.id   AF-A0A133UK69-F1
#
_cell.length_a   1.000
_cell.length_b   1.000
_cell.length_c   1.000
_cell.angle_alpha   90.00
_cell.angle_beta   90.00
_cell.angle_gamma   90.00
#
_symmetry.space_group_name_H-M   'P 1'
#
loop_
_entity.id
_entity.type
_entity.pdbx_description
1 polymer ?
#
loop_
_entity_poly.entity_id
_entity_poly.type
_entity_poly.pdbx_seq_one_letter_code
_entity_poly.pdbx_strand_id
1 'polypeptide(L)'
;MTNFLVNFLRVRRLESVSWLPVVSGWVLGVIATRERVLGIGDDGIFAELSKAVSVPGPLDIGAWWEVIAYFTLTTLAVFALSHLFFGIGGGVFMFARGVHDNFLIVYLETTIGAWSISRTPMSEVLTVLFILLILGANLPLCIWSGKLGVQRSLYTLHRLRKEPIKPEVGSKPFSYMLMIVAASLVVGLIATVVFSHL
;
A
#
# COMPACT_ATOMS: atom_id res chain seq x y z
N MET A 1 3.26 -39.36 6.39
CA MET A 1 4.24 -38.39 5.82
C MET A 1 3.70 -37.59 4.64
N THR A 2 2.96 -38.21 3.73
CA THR A 2 2.34 -37.59 2.54
C THR A 2 1.39 -36.42 2.84
N ASN A 3 0.51 -36.52 3.84
CA ASN A 3 -0.41 -35.42 4.20
C ASN A 3 0.29 -34.18 4.80
N PHE A 4 1.46 -34.34 5.43
CA PHE A 4 2.22 -33.22 5.99
C PHE A 4 2.89 -32.39 4.90
N LEU A 5 3.52 -33.05 3.92
CA LEU A 5 4.15 -32.41 2.77
C LEU A 5 3.13 -31.67 1.90
N VAL A 6 1.98 -32.29 1.63
CA VAL A 6 0.90 -31.66 0.86
C VAL A 6 0.37 -30.41 1.55
N ASN A 7 0.13 -30.46 2.86
CA ASN A 7 -0.31 -29.31 3.63
C ASN A 7 0.76 -28.21 3.74
N PHE A 8 2.04 -28.57 3.87
CA PHE A 8 3.14 -27.61 3.90
C PHE A 8 3.32 -26.87 2.57
N LEU A 9 3.26 -27.61 1.46
CA LEU A 9 3.30 -27.04 0.11
C LEU A 9 2.09 -26.16 -0.18
N ARG A 10 0.89 -26.56 0.30
CA ARG A 10 -0.34 -25.75 0.19
C ARG A 10 -0.20 -24.41 0.93
N VAL A 11 0.34 -24.41 2.15
CA VAL A 11 0.55 -23.18 2.94
C VAL A 11 1.54 -22.25 2.24
N ARG A 12 2.74 -22.72 1.86
CA ARG A 12 3.73 -21.89 1.13
C ARG A 12 3.18 -21.33 -0.19
N ARG A 13 2.40 -22.14 -0.91
CA ARG A 13 1.75 -21.70 -2.15
C ARG A 13 0.72 -20.60 -1.87
N LEU A 14 -0.09 -20.73 -0.82
CA LEU A 14 -1.01 -19.69 -0.39
C LEU A 14 -0.28 -18.39 -0.04
N GLU A 15 0.86 -18.48 0.65
CA GLU A 15 1.67 -17.31 0.98
C GLU A 15 2.21 -16.61 -0.27
N SER A 16 2.63 -17.38 -1.26
CA SER A 16 3.16 -16.84 -2.52
C SER A 16 2.04 -16.22 -3.37
N VAL A 17 0.90 -16.90 -3.49
CA VAL A 17 -0.25 -16.45 -4.28
C VAL A 17 -0.89 -15.19 -3.69
N SER A 18 -0.82 -14.99 -2.37
CA SER A 18 -1.37 -13.79 -1.73
C SER A 18 -0.70 -12.47 -2.15
N TRP A 19 0.53 -12.53 -2.68
CA TRP A 19 1.19 -11.35 -3.25
C TRP A 19 0.60 -10.93 -4.58
N LEU A 20 0.17 -11.90 -5.40
CA LEU A 20 -0.29 -11.65 -6.77
C LEU A 20 -1.37 -10.57 -6.83
N PRO A 21 -2.53 -10.69 -6.16
CA PRO A 21 -3.60 -9.70 -6.31
C PRO A 21 -3.16 -8.29 -5.88
N VAL A 22 -2.34 -8.19 -4.84
CA VAL A 22 -1.90 -6.92 -4.25
C VAL A 22 -0.89 -6.22 -5.16
N VAL A 23 0.16 -6.94 -5.58
CA VAL A 23 1.22 -6.40 -6.44
C VAL A 23 0.69 -6.14 -7.84
N SER A 24 -0.01 -7.11 -8.44
CA SER A 24 -0.59 -6.92 -9.77
C SER A 24 -1.66 -5.82 -9.77
N GLY A 25 -2.46 -5.72 -8.70
CA GLY A 25 -3.43 -4.65 -8.54
C GLY A 25 -2.77 -3.28 -8.62
N TRP A 26 -1.73 -3.05 -7.81
CA TRP A 26 -0.98 -1.79 -7.83
C TRP A 26 -0.33 -1.51 -9.19
N VAL A 27 0.40 -2.48 -9.76
CA VAL A 27 1.06 -2.32 -11.06
C VAL A 27 0.05 -1.99 -12.17
N LEU A 28 -1.07 -2.70 -12.21
CA LEU A 28 -2.13 -2.45 -13.19
C LEU A 28 -2.78 -1.08 -12.99
N GLY A 29 -2.93 -0.63 -11.74
CA GLY A 29 -3.44 0.72 -11.44
C GLY A 29 -2.53 1.80 -12.01
N VAL A 30 -1.21 1.68 -11.79
CA VAL A 30 -0.23 2.62 -12.33
C VAL A 30 -0.26 2.64 -13.87
N ILE A 31 -0.20 1.46 -14.51
CA ILE A 31 -0.20 1.35 -15.98
C ILE A 31 -1.51 1.88 -16.56
N ALA A 32 -2.66 1.54 -15.98
CA ALA A 32 -3.96 1.94 -16.50
C ALA A 32 -4.11 3.46 -16.51
N THR A 33 -3.68 4.14 -15.43
CA THR A 33 -3.70 5.61 -15.39
C THR A 33 -2.69 6.22 -16.34
N ARG A 34 -1.46 5.68 -16.41
CA ARG A 34 -0.40 6.21 -17.29
C ARG A 34 -0.79 6.17 -18.76
N GLU A 35 -1.34 5.04 -19.20
CA GLU A 35 -1.78 4.83 -20.58
C GLU A 35 -3.20 5.34 -20.85
N ARG A 36 -3.85 5.96 -19.86
CA ARG A 36 -5.27 6.41 -19.89
C ARG A 36 -6.23 5.30 -20.36
N VAL A 37 -5.88 4.06 -20.05
CA VAL A 37 -6.67 2.88 -20.40
C VAL A 37 -7.99 2.94 -19.64
N LEU A 38 -9.09 2.67 -20.33
CA LEU A 38 -10.46 2.71 -19.79
C LEU A 38 -10.96 4.09 -19.35
N GLY A 39 -10.31 5.18 -19.77
CA GLY A 39 -10.73 6.55 -19.39
C GLY A 39 -10.59 6.82 -17.89
N ILE A 40 -9.74 6.04 -17.20
CA ILE A 40 -9.43 6.22 -15.79
C ILE A 40 -8.56 7.48 -15.65
N GLY A 41 -9.08 8.48 -14.95
CA GLY A 41 -8.45 9.77 -14.69
C GLY A 41 -8.79 10.31 -13.30
N ASP A 42 -8.47 11.59 -13.06
CA ASP A 42 -8.52 12.24 -11.74
C ASP A 42 -9.91 12.20 -11.07
N ASP A 43 -10.99 12.20 -11.84
CA ASP A 43 -12.37 12.28 -11.33
C ASP A 43 -13.09 10.91 -11.27
N GLY A 44 -12.34 9.81 -11.39
CA GLY A 44 -12.90 8.46 -11.46
C GLY A 44 -13.22 7.83 -10.09
N ILE A 45 -14.08 6.81 -10.11
CA ILE A 45 -14.41 5.98 -8.91
C ILE A 45 -13.14 5.45 -8.21
N PHE A 46 -12.09 5.13 -8.97
CA PHE A 46 -10.83 4.65 -8.41
C PHE A 46 -10.01 5.74 -7.71
N ALA A 47 -10.11 7.01 -8.14
CA ALA A 47 -9.50 8.14 -7.44
C ALA A 47 -10.21 8.41 -6.11
N GLU A 48 -11.54 8.25 -6.05
CA GLU A 48 -12.26 8.33 -4.77
C GLU A 48 -11.93 7.17 -3.83
N LEU A 49 -11.85 5.94 -4.36
CA LEU A 49 -11.43 4.77 -3.59
C LEU A 49 -9.99 4.90 -3.07
N SER A 50 -9.10 5.57 -3.82
CA SER A 50 -7.69 5.70 -3.45
C SER A 50 -7.53 6.52 -2.16
N LYS A 51 -8.42 7.49 -1.89
CA LYS A 51 -8.39 8.32 -0.66
C LYS A 51 -8.44 7.48 0.62
N ALA A 52 -9.05 6.29 0.57
CA ALA A 52 -9.11 5.39 1.73
C ALA A 52 -7.79 4.66 2.01
N VAL A 53 -6.88 4.60 1.04
CA VAL A 53 -5.69 3.73 1.07
C VAL A 53 -4.39 4.42 0.63
N SER A 54 -4.43 5.73 0.41
CA SER A 54 -3.30 6.51 -0.11
C SER A 54 -2.92 7.64 0.84
N VAL A 55 -1.65 8.03 0.80
CA VAL A 55 -1.16 9.21 1.52
C VAL A 55 -1.32 10.41 0.58
N PRO A 56 -1.94 11.52 1.02
CA PRO A 56 -2.05 12.73 0.20
C PRO A 56 -0.68 13.30 -0.16
N GLY A 57 -0.62 14.12 -1.21
CA GLY A 57 0.58 14.91 -1.49
C GLY A 57 0.85 15.89 -0.35
N PRO A 58 2.10 16.38 -0.19
CA PRO A 58 2.44 17.30 0.89
C PRO A 58 1.67 18.61 0.82
N LEU A 59 1.24 19.05 -0.37
CA LEU A 59 0.45 20.27 -0.55
C LEU A 59 -1.00 20.16 -0.02
N ASP A 60 -1.51 18.93 0.13
CA ASP A 60 -2.88 18.66 0.57
C ASP A 60 -2.98 18.39 2.08
N ILE A 61 -1.84 18.38 2.78
CA ILE A 61 -1.77 18.10 4.22
C ILE A 61 -1.84 19.42 4.99
N GLY A 62 -2.84 19.55 5.87
CA GLY A 62 -3.08 20.78 6.62
C GLY A 62 -2.33 20.85 7.96
N ALA A 63 -1.97 19.70 8.53
CA ALA A 63 -1.30 19.65 9.83
C ALA A 63 -0.23 18.55 9.92
N TRP A 64 0.82 18.82 10.71
CA TRP A 64 1.97 17.92 10.86
C TRP A 64 1.60 16.52 11.37
N TRP A 65 0.56 16.41 12.22
CA TRP A 65 0.13 15.14 12.80
C TRP A 65 -0.62 14.27 11.79
N GLU A 66 -1.24 14.88 10.77
CA GLU A 66 -1.93 14.17 9.70
C GLU A 66 -0.95 13.29 8.92
N VAL A 67 0.31 13.72 8.75
CA VAL A 67 1.36 12.90 8.12
C VAL A 67 1.51 11.55 8.84
N ILE A 68 1.65 11.57 10.17
CA ILE A 68 1.81 10.35 10.97
C ILE A 68 0.55 9.48 10.85
N ALA A 69 -0.63 10.12 10.93
CA ALA A 69 -1.91 9.43 10.80
C ALA A 69 -2.06 8.78 9.42
N TYR A 70 -1.78 9.49 8.32
CA TYR A 70 -1.88 8.94 6.98
C TYR A 70 -0.89 7.81 6.76
N PHE A 71 0.38 7.95 7.16
CA PHE A 71 1.36 6.88 6.99
C PHE A 71 0.96 5.60 7.74
N THR A 72 0.30 5.71 8.88
CA THR A 72 -0.12 4.55 9.69
C THR A 72 -1.47 3.99 9.27
N LEU A 73 -2.50 4.85 9.18
CA LEU A 73 -3.87 4.46 8.87
C LEU A 73 -4.01 3.91 7.46
N THR A 74 -3.24 4.38 6.48
CA THR A 74 -3.24 3.78 5.13
C THR A 74 -2.81 2.32 5.16
N THR A 75 -1.74 2.00 5.90
CA THR A 75 -1.31 0.60 6.05
C THR A 75 -2.37 -0.25 6.74
N LEU A 76 -3.04 0.28 7.76
CA LEU A 76 -4.15 -0.39 8.46
C LEU A 76 -5.37 -0.58 7.58
N ALA A 77 -5.75 0.43 6.81
CA ALA A 77 -6.86 0.40 5.88
C ALA A 77 -6.64 -0.68 4.81
N VAL A 78 -5.45 -0.73 4.21
CA VAL A 78 -5.11 -1.75 3.22
C VAL A 78 -5.21 -3.17 3.80
N PHE A 79 -4.72 -3.40 5.04
CA PHE A 79 -4.91 -4.68 5.73
C PHE A 79 -6.39 -5.02 5.90
N ALA A 80 -7.15 -4.10 6.49
CA ALA A 80 -8.53 -4.30 6.86
C ALA A 80 -9.40 -4.56 5.62
N LEU A 81 -9.25 -3.76 4.58
CA LEU A 81 -10.00 -3.90 3.34
C LEU A 81 -9.64 -5.19 2.58
N SER A 82 -8.35 -5.54 2.56
CA SER A 82 -7.90 -6.84 2.00
C SER A 82 -8.48 -8.02 2.78
N HIS A 83 -8.62 -7.88 4.09
CA HIS A 83 -9.19 -8.91 4.96
C HIS A 83 -10.71 -9.03 4.80
N LEU A 84 -11.43 -7.91 4.85
CA LEU A 84 -12.90 -7.85 4.83
C LEU A 84 -13.50 -8.32 3.51
N PHE A 85 -12.87 -7.97 2.38
CA PHE A 85 -13.36 -8.35 1.05
C PHE A 85 -12.73 -9.65 0.53
N PHE A 86 -12.41 -10.58 1.43
CA PHE A 86 -11.94 -11.93 1.09
C PHE A 86 -10.78 -11.98 0.09
N GLY A 87 -9.86 -11.01 0.19
CA GLY A 87 -8.67 -10.90 -0.66
C GLY A 87 -8.89 -10.16 -1.99
N ILE A 88 -10.13 -10.08 -2.51
CA ILE A 88 -10.46 -9.27 -3.69
C ILE A 88 -10.20 -7.79 -3.40
N GLY A 89 -10.53 -7.34 -2.19
CA GLY A 89 -10.22 -5.99 -1.73
C GLY A 89 -8.74 -5.64 -1.86
N GLY A 90 -7.83 -6.59 -1.63
CA GLY A 90 -6.40 -6.36 -1.79
C GLY A 90 -6.03 -5.98 -3.22
N GLY A 91 -6.67 -6.58 -4.23
CA GLY A 91 -6.45 -6.20 -5.62
C GLY A 91 -7.08 -4.86 -5.97
N VAL A 92 -8.36 -4.66 -5.61
CA VAL A 92 -9.13 -3.46 -5.97
C VAL A 92 -8.56 -2.20 -5.31
N PHE A 93 -8.27 -2.26 -4.00
CA PHE A 93 -7.74 -1.10 -3.28
C PHE A 93 -6.28 -0.82 -3.64
N MET A 94 -5.48 -1.83 -3.92
CA MET A 94 -4.12 -1.59 -4.42
C MET A 94 -4.14 -1.03 -5.84
N PHE A 95 -5.10 -1.42 -6.68
CA PHE A 95 -5.33 -0.77 -7.96
C PHE A 95 -5.69 0.70 -7.80
N ALA A 96 -6.66 1.02 -6.94
CA ALA A 96 -7.03 2.40 -6.62
C ALA A 96 -5.84 3.22 -6.10
N ARG A 97 -5.02 2.62 -5.22
CA ARG A 97 -3.77 3.23 -4.76
C ARG A 97 -2.77 3.43 -5.90
N GLY A 98 -2.61 2.46 -6.80
CA GLY A 98 -1.74 2.58 -7.98
C GLY A 98 -2.17 3.72 -8.91
N VAL A 99 -3.47 3.96 -9.04
CA VAL A 99 -4.00 5.13 -9.76
C VAL A 99 -3.50 6.43 -9.12
N HIS A 100 -3.58 6.55 -7.79
CA HIS A 100 -3.08 7.71 -7.04
C HIS A 100 -1.57 7.87 -7.12
N ASP A 101 -0.83 6.80 -6.88
CA ASP A 101 0.62 6.80 -6.88
C ASP A 101 1.17 7.19 -8.27
N ASN A 102 0.46 6.90 -9.36
CA ASN A 102 0.84 7.37 -10.68
C ASN A 102 0.86 8.90 -10.79
N PHE A 103 -0.05 9.63 -10.14
CA PHE A 103 -0.01 11.09 -10.13
C PHE A 103 1.21 11.61 -9.37
N LEU A 104 1.57 10.97 -8.25
CA LEU A 104 2.79 11.28 -7.52
C LEU A 104 4.06 10.99 -8.36
N ILE A 105 4.07 9.90 -9.12
CA ILE A 105 5.16 9.54 -10.03
C ILE A 105 5.29 10.57 -11.16
N VAL A 106 4.19 10.93 -11.82
CA VAL A 106 4.19 11.95 -12.88
C VAL A 106 4.64 13.29 -12.33
N TYR A 107 4.17 13.69 -11.14
CA TYR A 107 4.63 14.90 -10.47
C TYR A 107 6.15 14.87 -10.26
N LEU A 108 6.69 13.78 -9.69
CA LEU A 108 8.14 13.59 -9.54
C LEU A 108 8.90 13.69 -10.86
N GLU A 109 8.44 13.00 -11.92
CA GLU A 109 9.05 13.02 -13.25
C GLU A 109 9.12 14.47 -13.80
N THR A 110 8.03 15.23 -13.66
CA THR A 110 7.96 16.62 -14.13
C THR A 110 8.83 17.58 -13.31
N THR A 111 8.82 17.49 -11.98
CA THR A 111 9.61 18.36 -11.10
C THR A 111 11.10 18.10 -11.30
N ILE A 112 11.54 16.83 -11.27
CA ILE A 112 12.95 16.48 -11.43
C ILE A 112 13.42 16.80 -12.87
N GLY A 113 12.58 16.59 -13.88
CA GLY A 113 12.90 16.92 -15.26
C GLY A 113 13.08 18.43 -15.51
N ALA A 114 12.46 19.28 -14.68
CA ALA A 114 12.60 20.73 -14.75
C ALA A 114 13.82 21.29 -13.98
N TRP A 115 14.54 20.45 -13.23
CA TRP A 115 15.67 20.92 -12.41
C TRP A 115 16.84 21.40 -13.25
N SER A 116 17.35 22.57 -12.89
CA SER A 116 18.60 23.11 -13.42
C SER A 116 19.65 23.15 -12.31
N ILE A 117 20.90 22.80 -12.62
CA ILE A 117 22.02 22.77 -11.67
C ILE A 117 22.22 24.12 -10.95
N SER A 118 21.80 25.21 -11.58
CA SER A 118 21.99 26.58 -11.09
C SER A 118 20.93 27.08 -10.10
N ARG A 119 19.75 26.44 -10.02
CA ARG A 119 18.67 26.89 -9.14
C ARG A 119 17.60 25.81 -8.98
N THR A 120 17.65 25.10 -7.87
CA THR A 120 16.53 24.25 -7.40
C THR A 120 16.12 24.76 -6.01
N PRO A 121 14.85 25.18 -5.82
CA PRO A 121 14.39 25.62 -4.51
C PRO A 121 14.36 24.44 -3.53
N MET A 122 14.76 24.69 -2.27
CA MET A 122 14.81 23.64 -1.24
C MET A 122 13.44 23.00 -0.97
N SER A 123 12.35 23.76 -1.13
CA SER A 123 10.98 23.25 -1.01
C SER A 123 10.64 22.17 -2.03
N GLU A 124 11.13 22.27 -3.28
CA GLU A 124 10.97 21.19 -4.27
C GLU A 124 11.76 19.95 -3.87
N VAL A 125 12.98 20.12 -3.36
CA VAL A 125 13.82 18.99 -2.89
C VAL A 125 13.12 18.24 -1.76
N LEU A 126 12.57 18.97 -0.79
CA LEU A 126 11.82 18.38 0.32
C LEU A 126 10.51 17.74 -0.14
N THR A 127 9.84 18.32 -1.14
CA THR A 127 8.60 17.76 -1.72
C THR A 127 8.91 16.42 -2.40
N VAL A 128 9.97 16.38 -3.21
CA VAL A 128 10.46 15.15 -3.84
C VAL A 128 10.82 14.10 -2.78
N LEU A 129 11.55 14.50 -1.73
CA LEU A 129 11.89 13.60 -0.63
C LEU A 129 10.65 13.04 0.08
N PHE A 130 9.64 13.87 0.32
CA PHE A 130 8.38 13.45 0.94
C PHE A 130 7.65 12.41 0.08
N ILE A 131 7.55 12.65 -1.24
CA ILE A 131 6.94 11.69 -2.16
C ILE A 131 7.76 10.40 -2.23
N LEU A 132 9.09 10.47 -2.19
CA LEU A 132 9.94 9.27 -2.11
C LEU A 132 9.73 8.49 -0.81
N LEU A 133 9.38 9.13 0.31
CA LEU A 133 8.97 8.42 1.52
C LEU A 133 7.62 7.72 1.35
N ILE A 134 6.67 8.33 0.62
CA ILE A 134 5.39 7.68 0.29
C ILE A 134 5.63 6.43 -0.58
N LEU A 135 6.33 6.59 -1.70
CA LEU A 135 6.53 5.52 -2.69
C LEU A 135 7.57 4.47 -2.25
N GLY A 136 8.64 4.91 -1.59
CA GLY A 136 9.78 4.09 -1.20
C GLY A 136 9.67 3.43 0.17
N ALA A 137 8.83 3.94 1.07
CA ALA A 137 8.65 3.38 2.40
C ALA A 137 7.20 3.02 2.72
N ASN A 138 6.24 3.95 2.57
CA ASN A 138 4.84 3.66 2.90
C ASN A 138 4.20 2.63 1.97
N LEU A 139 4.45 2.72 0.66
CA LEU A 139 3.90 1.78 -0.32
C LEU A 139 4.37 0.33 -0.07
N PRO A 140 5.67 0.02 0.12
CA PRO A 140 6.11 -1.33 0.48
C PRO A 140 5.41 -1.88 1.73
N LEU A 141 5.22 -1.05 2.76
CA LEU A 141 4.48 -1.42 3.97
C LEU A 141 3.00 -1.69 3.67
N CYS A 142 2.37 -0.91 2.78
CA CYS A 142 1.00 -1.14 2.32
C CYS A 142 0.86 -2.44 1.52
N ILE A 143 1.77 -2.73 0.59
CA ILE A 143 1.75 -3.98 -0.18
C ILE A 143 1.90 -5.16 0.78
N TRP A 144 2.85 -5.10 1.72
CA TRP A 144 3.02 -6.16 2.71
C TRP A 144 1.77 -6.33 3.57
N SER A 145 1.20 -5.23 4.04
CA SER A 145 -0.05 -5.19 4.79
C SER A 145 -1.22 -5.84 4.03
N GLY A 146 -1.41 -5.47 2.77
CA GLY A 146 -2.46 -6.03 1.91
C GLY A 146 -2.29 -7.54 1.73
N LYS A 147 -1.05 -7.98 1.52
CA LYS A 147 -0.72 -9.41 1.42
C LYS A 147 -1.07 -10.14 2.72
N LEU A 148 -0.77 -9.60 3.89
CA LEU A 148 -1.17 -10.19 5.17
C LEU A 148 -2.70 -10.22 5.34
N GLY A 149 -3.40 -9.18 4.87
CA GLY A 149 -4.86 -9.13 4.86
C GLY A 149 -5.49 -10.23 3.98
N VAL A 150 -4.95 -10.44 2.77
CA VAL A 150 -5.34 -11.55 1.88
C VAL A 150 -5.08 -12.91 2.54
N GLN A 151 -3.91 -13.10 3.15
CA GLN A 151 -3.60 -14.35 3.86
C GLN A 151 -4.60 -14.64 4.98
N ARG A 152 -4.92 -13.61 5.79
CA ARG A 152 -5.89 -13.70 6.88
C ARG A 152 -7.29 -14.02 6.37
N SER A 153 -7.70 -13.41 5.26
CA SER A 153 -9.03 -13.61 4.67
C SER A 153 -9.22 -15.03 4.15
N LEU A 154 -8.20 -15.57 3.49
CA LEU A 154 -8.18 -16.96 3.06
C LEU A 154 -8.21 -17.91 4.26
N TYR A 155 -7.43 -17.65 5.31
CA TYR A 155 -7.48 -18.43 6.54
C TYR A 155 -8.89 -18.45 7.14
N THR A 156 -9.52 -17.28 7.29
CA THR A 156 -10.89 -17.15 7.77
C THR A 156 -11.87 -17.91 6.87
N LEU A 157 -11.71 -17.83 5.56
CA LEU A 157 -12.57 -18.52 4.59
C LEU A 157 -12.51 -20.05 4.74
N HIS A 158 -11.32 -20.68 4.82
CA HIS A 158 -11.32 -22.13 4.96
C HIS A 158 -11.76 -22.57 6.38
N ARG A 159 -11.59 -21.71 7.40
CA ARG A 159 -12.17 -21.96 8.74
C ARG A 159 -13.70 -21.98 8.69
N LEU A 160 -14.33 -21.05 7.95
CA LEU A 160 -15.78 -21.04 7.73
C LEU A 160 -16.25 -22.29 6.97
N ARG A 161 -15.41 -22.82 6.07
CA ARG A 161 -15.64 -24.09 5.34
C ARG A 161 -15.33 -25.34 6.16
N LYS A 162 -14.97 -25.21 7.45
CA LYS A 162 -14.59 -26.31 8.35
C LYS A 162 -13.39 -27.13 7.86
N GLU A 163 -12.54 -26.56 7.01
CA GLU A 163 -11.31 -27.24 6.59
C GLU A 163 -10.26 -27.18 7.71
N PRO A 164 -9.50 -28.27 7.94
CA PRO A 164 -8.44 -28.27 8.94
C PRO A 164 -7.25 -27.43 8.46
N ILE A 165 -7.07 -26.24 9.07
CA ILE A 165 -5.90 -25.38 8.85
C ILE A 165 -5.07 -25.29 10.14
N LYS A 166 -3.74 -25.17 9.99
CA LYS A 166 -2.85 -24.90 11.12
C LYS A 166 -3.12 -23.51 11.73
N PRO A 167 -3.19 -23.39 13.07
CA PRO A 167 -3.47 -22.11 13.75
C PRO A 167 -2.40 -21.04 13.48
N GLU A 168 -1.16 -21.44 13.21
CA GLU A 168 -0.05 -20.53 12.86
C GLU A 168 -0.33 -19.67 11.61
N VAL A 169 -1.10 -20.19 10.65
CA VAL A 169 -1.48 -19.45 9.43
C VAL A 169 -2.41 -18.29 9.78
N GLY A 170 -3.20 -18.44 10.85
CA GLY A 170 -4.06 -17.39 11.37
C GLY A 170 -3.33 -16.38 12.24
N SER A 171 -2.43 -16.80 13.13
CA SER A 171 -1.80 -15.89 14.12
C SER A 171 -0.68 -15.02 13.55
N LYS A 172 0.12 -15.53 12.61
CA LYS A 172 1.28 -14.81 12.02
C LYS A 172 0.91 -13.45 11.40
N PRO A 173 -0.15 -13.32 10.58
CA PRO A 173 -0.52 -12.04 9.98
C PRO A 173 -0.74 -10.91 10.99
N PHE A 174 -1.29 -11.20 12.18
CA PHE A 174 -1.57 -10.16 13.16
C PHE A 174 -0.29 -9.65 13.85
N SER A 175 0.63 -10.57 14.18
CA SER A 175 1.93 -10.20 14.74
C SER A 175 2.75 -9.36 13.77
N TYR A 176 2.81 -9.76 12.49
CA TYR A 176 3.47 -8.96 11.47
C TYR A 176 2.76 -7.63 11.22
N MET A 177 1.44 -7.56 11.36
CA MET A 177 0.71 -6.30 11.23
C MET A 177 1.11 -5.29 12.31
N LEU A 178 1.27 -5.72 13.56
CA LEU A 178 1.76 -4.83 14.62
C LEU A 178 3.17 -4.28 14.31
N MET A 179 4.04 -5.11 13.74
CA MET A 179 5.36 -4.69 13.29
C MET A 179 5.29 -3.70 12.12
N ILE A 180 4.40 -3.91 11.16
CA ILE A 180 4.14 -2.96 10.06
C ILE A 180 3.66 -1.63 10.62
N VAL A 181 2.70 -1.62 11.55
CA VAL A 181 2.21 -0.38 12.18
C VAL A 181 3.33 0.36 12.90
N ALA A 182 4.19 -0.34 13.64
CA ALA A 182 5.35 0.26 14.28
C ALA A 182 6.33 0.87 13.25
N ALA A 183 6.61 0.16 12.15
CA ALA A 183 7.44 0.69 11.07
C ALA A 183 6.78 1.91 10.40
N SER A 184 5.48 1.87 10.15
CA SER A 184 4.71 2.98 9.57
C SER A 184 4.73 4.22 10.47
N LEU A 185 4.72 4.04 11.80
CA LEU A 185 4.87 5.14 12.75
C LEU A 185 6.26 5.78 12.63
N VAL A 186 7.33 4.98 12.56
CA VAL A 186 8.69 5.48 12.40
C VAL A 186 8.86 6.24 11.09
N VAL A 187 8.36 5.68 9.98
CA VAL A 187 8.41 6.35 8.66
C VAL A 187 7.58 7.63 8.69
N GLY A 188 6.38 7.60 9.30
CA GLY A 188 5.52 8.77 9.47
C GLY A 188 6.20 9.88 10.27
N LEU A 189 6.91 9.55 11.35
CA LEU A 189 7.70 10.52 12.12
C LEU A 189 8.81 11.16 11.29
N ILE A 190 9.54 10.38 10.49
CA ILE A 190 10.56 10.90 9.58
C ILE A 190 9.92 11.84 8.55
N ALA A 191 8.80 11.42 7.96
CA ALA A 191 8.05 12.23 6.99
C ALA A 191 7.52 13.53 7.61
N THR A 192 7.07 13.51 8.87
CA THR A 192 6.65 14.70 9.61
C THR A 192 7.80 15.70 9.79
N VAL A 193 9.02 15.22 10.08
CA VAL A 193 10.19 16.12 10.18
C VAL A 193 10.47 16.77 8.83
N VAL A 194 10.45 16.01 7.74
CA VAL A 194 10.59 16.55 6.37
C VAL A 194 9.50 17.57 6.09
N PHE A 195 8.25 17.25 6.42
CA PHE A 195 7.09 18.11 6.23
C PHE A 195 7.15 19.42 7.01
N SER A 196 7.70 19.40 8.23
CA SER A 196 7.83 20.60 9.06
C SER A 196 8.79 21.66 8.49
N HIS A 197 9.57 21.28 7.48
CA HIS A 197 10.53 22.15 6.79
C HIS A 197 10.11 22.49 5.35
N LEU A 198 8.94 22.01 4.90
CA LEU A 198 8.29 22.42 3.66
C LEU A 198 7.60 23.77 3.83
#